data_AF-A0A2E1NB72-F1
#
_entry.id   AF-A0A2E1NB72-F1
#
_cell.length_a   1.000
_cell.length_b   1.000
_cell.length_c   1.000
_cell.angle_alpha   90.00
_cell.angle_beta   90.00
_cell.angle_gamma   90.00
#
_symmetry.space_group_name_H-M   'P 1'
#
loop_
_entity.id
_entity.type
_entity.pdbx_description
1 polymer ?
#
loop_
_entity_poly.entity_id
_entity_poly.type
_entity_poly.pdbx_seq_one_letter_code
_entity_poly.pdbx_strand_id
1 'polypeptide(L)'
;MIILNKARGSLDKLLSTRKGKIIAIFIYFAFGKKIAPLIGIGIPIMFFLTYLFIVYKTRDKIKSKPFYIKFIIALPVYALAVSPLAFNQYFMISQIFMVIGIGFFGFNLFKFEKGRTFQNIPTSKMRSVAMGLVEVKGDVEPINELTDPIFNISCVYYNIVIKEYKRRGKKSRLVPIHSKEKSQSFYLSDDTGSIFIPSELIPDLKSRISEMLFNNTVKIKIDYHFGETIVFKKKLPDSIQKYFEKNNIKNKRRQTCQITIIEPGDKLYVLGNARSLIESESEHKMKATAAMDLSDDDRFVISDKSEKELTEEALNFSWFKPALAILIGLMILFTPANEINKLIEKIGTIVINNASNIEKHFLQ
;
A
#
# COMPACT_ATOMS: atom_id res chain seq x y z
N MET A 1 -38.27 30.14 29.21
CA MET A 1 -39.53 30.77 28.73
C MET A 1 -39.31 32.13 28.05
N ILE A 2 -38.51 33.04 28.62
CA ILE A 2 -38.31 34.42 28.10
C ILE A 2 -37.68 34.47 26.69
N ILE A 3 -36.70 33.60 26.41
CA ILE A 3 -36.01 33.54 25.10
C ILE A 3 -36.94 33.04 23.99
N LEU A 4 -37.80 32.06 24.30
CA LEU A 4 -38.79 31.51 23.36
C LEU A 4 -39.87 32.52 22.98
N ASN A 5 -40.35 33.32 23.94
CA ASN A 5 -41.32 34.38 23.65
C ASN A 5 -40.70 35.53 22.84
N LYS A 6 -39.43 35.87 23.06
CA LYS A 6 -38.71 36.90 22.29
C LYS A 6 -38.41 36.46 20.84
N ALA A 7 -38.12 35.17 20.65
CA ALA A 7 -37.96 34.56 19.34
C ALA A 7 -39.29 34.53 18.57
N ARG A 8 -40.39 34.19 19.24
CA ARG A 8 -41.73 34.15 18.63
C ARG A 8 -42.20 35.53 18.16
N GLY A 9 -42.06 36.56 19.01
CA GLY A 9 -42.41 37.93 18.64
C GLY A 9 -41.57 38.49 17.50
N SER A 10 -40.31 38.06 17.37
CA SER A 10 -39.43 38.47 16.26
C SER A 10 -39.82 37.77 14.95
N LEU A 11 -40.25 36.51 15.03
CA LEU A 11 -40.72 35.73 13.88
C LEU A 11 -42.05 36.26 13.34
N ASP A 12 -42.99 36.59 14.22
CA ASP A 12 -44.29 37.17 13.83
C ASP A 12 -44.11 38.55 13.17
N LYS A 13 -43.15 39.35 13.65
CA LYS A 13 -42.79 40.64 13.05
C LYS A 13 -42.15 40.45 11.66
N LEU A 14 -41.31 39.43 11.47
CA LEU A 14 -40.72 39.08 10.18
C LEU A 14 -41.81 38.65 9.17
N LEU A 15 -42.71 37.75 9.57
CA LEU A 15 -43.79 37.19 8.74
C LEU A 15 -44.92 38.20 8.42
N SER A 16 -45.00 39.32 9.14
CA SER A 16 -45.95 40.38 8.85
C SER A 16 -45.59 41.19 7.59
N THR A 17 -44.32 41.20 7.17
CA THR A 17 -43.83 42.00 6.03
C THR A 17 -43.94 41.27 4.69
N ARG A 18 -44.14 42.01 3.58
CA ARG A 18 -44.23 41.43 2.22
C ARG A 18 -42.96 40.61 1.86
N LYS A 19 -41.78 41.09 2.24
CA LYS A 19 -40.50 40.38 2.04
C LYS A 19 -40.39 39.13 2.93
N GLY A 20 -40.82 39.19 4.18
CA GLY A 20 -40.79 38.03 5.08
C GLY A 20 -41.76 36.92 4.69
N LYS A 21 -42.93 37.25 4.14
CA LYS A 21 -43.86 36.25 3.57
C LYS A 21 -43.26 35.56 2.34
N ILE A 22 -42.58 36.30 1.46
CA ILE A 22 -41.88 35.73 0.31
C ILE A 22 -40.74 34.82 0.76
N ILE A 23 -39.96 35.21 1.78
CA ILE A 23 -38.89 34.38 2.35
C ILE A 23 -39.46 33.11 3.00
N ALA A 24 -40.60 33.19 3.69
CA ALA A 24 -41.26 32.02 4.28
C ALA A 24 -41.80 31.06 3.22
N ILE A 25 -42.37 31.59 2.13
CA ILE A 25 -42.78 30.80 0.96
C ILE A 25 -41.57 30.19 0.27
N PHE A 26 -40.45 30.92 0.15
CA PHE A 26 -39.21 30.43 -0.43
C PHE A 26 -38.57 29.33 0.42
N ILE A 27 -38.58 29.46 1.76
CA ILE A 27 -38.15 28.41 2.69
C ILE A 27 -39.13 27.21 2.60
N TYR A 28 -40.44 27.44 2.51
CA TYR A 28 -41.41 26.37 2.32
C TYR A 28 -41.28 25.68 0.94
N PHE A 29 -40.86 26.37 -0.12
CA PHE A 29 -40.58 25.75 -1.42
C PHE A 29 -39.19 25.07 -1.46
N ALA A 30 -38.17 25.65 -0.82
CA ALA A 30 -36.83 25.08 -0.74
C ALA A 30 -36.78 23.87 0.21
N PHE A 31 -37.63 23.85 1.25
CA PHE A 31 -37.57 22.87 2.33
C PHE A 31 -38.90 22.17 2.65
N GLY A 32 -40.07 22.74 2.39
CA GLY A 32 -41.39 22.23 2.83
C GLY A 32 -41.89 20.93 2.19
N LYS A 33 -41.29 20.46 1.08
CA LYS A 33 -41.50 19.08 0.56
C LYS A 33 -40.29 18.15 0.75
N LYS A 34 -39.15 18.65 1.25
CA LYS A 34 -37.87 17.92 1.37
C LYS A 34 -37.29 17.86 2.80
N ILE A 35 -37.94 18.42 3.82
CA ILE A 35 -37.46 18.31 5.22
C ILE A 35 -37.69 16.91 5.81
N ALA A 36 -38.75 16.20 5.42
CA ALA A 36 -39.00 14.84 5.92
C ALA A 36 -37.80 13.89 5.73
N PRO A 37 -37.13 13.84 4.56
CA PRO A 37 -35.89 13.09 4.43
C PRO A 37 -34.71 13.72 5.17
N LEU A 38 -34.61 15.04 5.34
CA LEU A 38 -33.50 15.67 6.10
C LEU A 38 -33.52 15.33 7.59
N ILE A 39 -34.71 15.25 8.22
CA ILE A 39 -34.87 14.78 9.61
C ILE A 39 -34.55 13.28 9.68
N GLY A 40 -34.92 12.51 8.65
CA GLY A 40 -34.55 11.10 8.50
C GLY A 40 -33.05 10.85 8.22
N ILE A 41 -32.29 11.85 7.76
CA ILE A 41 -30.84 11.77 7.46
C ILE A 41 -30.00 12.25 8.65
N GLY A 42 -30.45 13.27 9.37
CA GLY A 42 -29.74 13.82 10.53
C GLY A 42 -29.62 12.81 11.67
N ILE A 43 -30.63 11.97 11.88
CA ILE A 43 -30.67 10.97 12.94
C ILE A 43 -29.64 9.84 12.69
N PRO A 44 -29.58 9.19 11.51
CA PRO A 44 -28.53 8.22 11.15
C PRO A 44 -27.12 8.79 11.19
N ILE A 45 -26.90 10.00 10.67
CA ILE A 45 -25.56 10.64 10.69
C ILE A 45 -25.16 10.96 12.13
N MET A 46 -26.08 11.47 12.96
CA MET A 46 -25.83 11.69 14.38
C MET A 46 -25.57 10.38 15.12
N PHE A 47 -26.32 9.30 14.85
CA PHE A 47 -26.05 7.99 15.45
C PHE A 47 -24.72 7.40 14.98
N PHE A 48 -24.34 7.57 13.71
CA PHE A 48 -23.06 7.13 13.17
C PHE A 48 -21.89 7.92 13.75
N LEU A 49 -22.01 9.24 13.88
CA LEU A 49 -21.01 10.10 14.54
C LEU A 49 -20.90 9.82 16.04
N THR A 50 -22.03 9.60 16.72
CA THR A 50 -22.07 9.22 18.14
C THR A 50 -21.49 7.82 18.35
N TYR A 51 -21.73 6.89 17.43
CA TYR A 51 -21.16 5.55 17.44
C TYR A 51 -19.66 5.56 17.13
N LEU A 52 -19.19 6.34 16.14
CA LEU A 52 -17.77 6.58 15.90
C LEU A 52 -17.09 7.17 17.14
N PHE A 53 -17.74 8.12 17.81
CA PHE A 53 -17.28 8.68 19.07
C PHE A 53 -17.25 7.64 20.20
N ILE A 54 -18.24 6.76 20.30
CA ILE A 54 -18.27 5.65 21.27
C ILE A 54 -17.18 4.62 20.96
N VAL A 55 -17.00 4.19 19.72
CA VAL A 55 -15.93 3.25 19.30
C VAL A 55 -14.54 3.87 19.51
N TYR A 56 -14.41 5.17 19.28
CA TYR A 56 -13.19 5.92 19.57
C TYR A 56 -12.92 6.01 21.08
N LYS A 57 -13.97 6.14 21.90
CA LYS A 57 -13.89 6.33 23.36
C LYS A 57 -13.93 5.02 24.17
N THR A 58 -14.41 3.89 23.63
CA THR A 58 -14.63 2.65 24.39
C THR A 58 -13.46 1.66 24.29
N ARG A 59 -12.90 1.37 25.48
CA ARG A 59 -12.02 0.25 25.89
C ARG A 59 -10.66 0.12 25.19
N ASP A 60 -9.60 0.15 26.00
CA ASP A 60 -8.20 -0.19 25.61
C ASP A 60 -8.07 -1.49 24.82
N LYS A 61 -8.97 -2.47 25.05
CA LYS A 61 -9.04 -3.74 24.31
C LYS A 61 -9.49 -3.64 22.84
N ILE A 62 -10.14 -2.54 22.42
CA ILE A 62 -10.53 -2.31 21.02
C ILE A 62 -9.49 -1.41 20.34
N LYS A 63 -8.85 -0.50 21.09
CA LYS A 63 -7.81 0.41 20.58
C LYS A 63 -6.65 -0.35 19.91
N SER A 64 -6.22 -1.45 20.52
CA SER A 64 -5.14 -2.33 20.04
C SER A 64 -5.56 -3.29 18.91
N LYS A 65 -6.85 -3.42 18.59
CA LYS A 65 -7.29 -4.32 17.52
C LYS A 65 -7.05 -3.71 16.14
N PRO A 66 -6.69 -4.54 15.14
CA PRO A 66 -6.50 -4.08 13.78
C PRO A 66 -7.79 -3.48 13.22
N PHE A 67 -7.63 -2.47 12.35
CA PHE A 67 -8.73 -1.63 11.84
C PHE A 67 -9.93 -2.44 11.29
N TYR A 68 -9.67 -3.57 10.62
CA TYR A 68 -10.73 -4.39 10.04
C TYR A 68 -11.71 -4.95 11.09
N ILE A 69 -11.27 -5.22 12.32
CA ILE A 69 -12.16 -5.68 13.39
C ILE A 69 -13.08 -4.54 13.84
N LYS A 70 -12.55 -3.32 13.95
CA LYS A 70 -13.35 -2.11 14.24
C LYS A 70 -14.41 -1.89 13.16
N PHE A 71 -14.05 -2.11 11.90
CA PHE A 71 -14.95 -2.00 10.75
C PHE A 71 -16.08 -3.06 10.75
N ILE A 72 -15.74 -4.33 11.01
CA ILE A 72 -16.73 -5.42 11.09
C ILE A 72 -17.76 -5.16 12.20
N ILE A 73 -17.32 -4.63 13.35
CA ILE A 73 -18.20 -4.29 14.47
C ILE A 73 -19.12 -3.09 14.13
N ALA A 74 -18.67 -2.19 13.24
CA ALA A 74 -19.43 -1.02 12.79
C ALA A 74 -20.47 -1.32 11.69
N LEU A 75 -20.27 -2.40 10.93
CA LEU A 75 -21.11 -2.75 9.78
C LEU A 75 -22.62 -2.97 10.12
N PRO A 76 -22.99 -3.62 11.24
CA PRO A 76 -24.40 -3.80 11.61
C PRO A 76 -25.10 -2.49 11.98
N VAL A 77 -24.37 -1.58 12.65
CA VAL A 77 -24.90 -0.26 13.04
C VAL A 77 -25.10 0.61 11.81
N TYR A 78 -24.14 0.58 10.88
CA TYR A 78 -24.29 1.19 9.57
C TYR A 78 -25.53 0.67 8.86
N ALA A 79 -25.67 -0.65 8.68
CA ALA A 79 -26.82 -1.26 8.00
C ALA A 79 -28.17 -0.85 8.62
N LEU A 80 -28.25 -0.80 9.95
CA LEU A 80 -29.45 -0.34 10.66
C LEU A 80 -29.76 1.14 10.38
N ALA A 81 -28.73 1.99 10.35
CA ALA A 81 -28.84 3.42 10.12
C ALA A 81 -29.25 3.78 8.68
N VAL A 82 -28.83 2.99 7.68
CA VAL A 82 -29.21 3.21 6.27
C VAL A 82 -30.51 2.54 5.87
N SER A 83 -31.04 1.61 6.67
CA SER A 83 -32.30 0.89 6.40
C SER A 83 -33.51 1.80 6.06
N PRO A 84 -33.67 3.01 6.65
CA PRO A 84 -34.78 3.90 6.29
C PRO A 84 -34.61 4.58 4.92
N LEU A 85 -33.44 4.49 4.28
CA LEU A 85 -33.18 5.07 2.95
C LEU A 85 -33.42 4.06 1.80
N ALA A 86 -33.92 2.86 2.09
CA ALA A 86 -34.15 1.77 1.13
C ALA A 86 -35.35 1.98 0.18
N PHE A 87 -35.62 3.22 -0.24
CA PHE A 87 -36.71 3.56 -1.16
C PHE A 87 -36.30 3.51 -2.65
N ASN A 88 -35.02 3.32 -2.94
CA ASN A 88 -34.47 3.34 -4.31
C ASN A 88 -34.00 1.93 -4.73
N GLN A 89 -34.38 1.45 -5.92
CA GLN A 89 -33.94 0.17 -6.47
C GLN A 89 -32.41 0.06 -6.63
N TYR A 90 -31.70 1.19 -6.73
CA TYR A 90 -30.23 1.24 -6.77
C TYR A 90 -29.57 1.30 -5.39
N PHE A 91 -30.35 1.29 -4.31
CA PHE A 91 -29.85 1.37 -2.95
C PHE A 91 -28.81 0.27 -2.66
N MET A 92 -29.09 -0.97 -3.02
CA MET A 92 -28.16 -2.10 -2.82
C MET A 92 -26.84 -1.89 -3.56
N ILE A 93 -26.87 -1.37 -4.78
CA ILE A 93 -25.67 -1.09 -5.58
C ILE A 93 -24.86 0.05 -4.94
N SER A 94 -25.52 1.11 -4.49
CA SER A 94 -24.89 2.21 -3.75
C SER A 94 -24.18 1.72 -2.48
N GLN A 95 -24.82 0.84 -1.70
CA GLN A 95 -24.23 0.26 -0.49
C GLN A 95 -22.97 -0.57 -0.80
N ILE A 96 -22.97 -1.32 -1.89
CA ILE A 96 -21.79 -2.08 -2.34
C ILE A 96 -20.61 -1.13 -2.61
N PHE A 97 -20.83 -0.04 -3.36
CA PHE A 97 -19.78 0.94 -3.64
C PHE A 97 -19.26 1.64 -2.38
N MET A 98 -20.15 1.97 -1.44
CA MET A 98 -19.75 2.56 -0.15
C MET A 98 -18.94 1.60 0.72
N VAL A 99 -19.39 0.35 0.89
CA VAL A 99 -18.69 -0.65 1.73
C VAL A 99 -17.33 -1.00 1.12
N ILE A 100 -17.25 -1.16 -0.20
CA ILE A 100 -15.98 -1.36 -0.90
C ILE A 100 -15.09 -0.13 -0.72
N GLY A 101 -15.60 1.07 -0.95
CA GLY A 101 -14.83 2.31 -0.82
C GLY A 101 -14.27 2.53 0.58
N ILE A 102 -15.10 2.38 1.61
CA ILE A 102 -14.68 2.53 3.02
C ILE A 102 -13.76 1.38 3.45
N GLY A 103 -14.05 0.14 3.03
CA GLY A 103 -13.21 -1.01 3.32
C GLY A 103 -11.81 -0.88 2.72
N PHE A 104 -11.71 -0.46 1.45
CA PHE A 104 -10.43 -0.13 0.82
C PHE A 104 -9.76 1.06 1.51
N PHE A 105 -10.48 2.13 1.82
CA PHE A 105 -9.92 3.29 2.51
C PHE A 105 -9.31 2.90 3.86
N GLY A 106 -10.04 2.12 4.66
CA GLY A 106 -9.59 1.61 5.96
C GLY A 106 -8.41 0.65 5.89
N PHE A 107 -8.43 -0.29 4.94
CA PHE A 107 -7.30 -1.20 4.71
C PHE A 107 -6.03 -0.43 4.31
N ASN A 108 -6.18 0.63 3.52
CA ASN A 108 -5.05 1.46 3.12
C ASN A 108 -4.56 2.37 4.26
N LEU A 109 -5.44 2.91 5.09
CA LEU A 109 -5.04 3.63 6.31
C LEU A 109 -4.25 2.74 7.27
N PHE A 110 -4.65 1.47 7.41
CA PHE A 110 -3.91 0.50 8.21
C PHE A 110 -2.50 0.24 7.65
N LYS A 111 -2.35 0.18 6.32
CA LYS A 111 -1.01 0.13 5.69
C LYS A 111 -0.20 1.40 5.93
N PHE A 112 -0.86 2.56 5.91
CA PHE A 112 -0.23 3.86 6.16
C PHE A 112 0.30 3.98 7.59
N GLU A 113 -0.48 3.56 8.60
CA GLU A 113 -0.04 3.54 10.01
C GLU A 113 1.19 2.65 10.21
N LYS A 114 1.23 1.48 9.57
CA LYS A 114 2.43 0.62 9.58
C LYS A 114 3.64 1.27 8.90
N GLY A 115 3.42 1.99 7.80
CA GLY A 115 4.45 2.75 7.09
C GLY A 115 5.06 3.88 7.94
N ARG A 116 4.27 4.53 8.81
CA ARG A 116 4.76 5.61 9.68
C ARG A 116 5.67 5.13 10.81
N THR A 117 5.57 3.87 11.23
CA THR A 117 6.49 3.32 12.23
C THR A 117 7.94 3.35 11.75
N PHE A 118 8.17 3.34 10.43
CA PHE A 118 9.51 3.49 9.84
C PHE A 118 10.06 4.92 9.92
N GLN A 119 9.20 5.96 9.98
CA GLN A 119 9.61 7.37 9.87
C GLN A 119 10.20 7.98 11.15
N ASN A 120 10.03 7.33 12.30
CA ASN A 120 10.40 7.91 13.59
C ASN A 120 11.77 7.45 14.09
N ILE A 121 12.52 6.70 13.28
CA ILE A 121 13.84 6.18 13.64
C ILE A 121 14.86 7.11 13.00
N PRO A 122 15.57 7.95 13.77
CA PRO A 122 16.56 8.84 13.17
C PRO A 122 17.74 8.03 12.63
N THR A 123 18.22 8.39 11.45
CA THR A 123 19.47 7.83 10.90
C THR A 123 20.63 8.13 11.86
N SER A 124 21.25 7.07 12.36
CA SER A 124 22.38 7.12 13.28
C SER A 124 23.70 7.15 12.50
N LYS A 125 24.68 7.89 13.03
CA LYS A 125 26.07 7.83 12.57
C LYS A 125 26.73 6.54 13.04
N MET A 126 27.59 5.93 12.23
CA MET A 126 28.21 4.63 12.55
C MET A 126 29.00 4.64 13.86
N ARG A 127 29.72 5.73 14.16
CA ARG A 127 30.48 5.92 15.41
C ARG A 127 29.63 5.85 16.68
N SER A 128 28.39 6.29 16.60
CA SER A 128 27.50 6.50 17.76
C SER A 128 26.19 5.74 17.61
N VAL A 129 26.23 4.59 16.93
CA VAL A 129 25.07 3.73 16.77
C VAL A 129 24.64 3.19 18.14
N ALA A 130 23.37 3.38 18.49
CA ALA A 130 22.83 2.86 19.73
C ALA A 130 22.63 1.34 19.60
N MET A 131 22.85 0.59 20.68
CA MET A 131 22.44 -0.81 20.71
C MET A 131 20.92 -0.87 20.75
N GLY A 132 20.31 -1.72 19.93
CA GLY A 132 18.87 -1.70 19.71
C GLY A 132 18.49 -1.39 18.26
N LEU A 133 17.21 -1.11 18.03
CA LEU A 133 16.69 -0.78 16.70
C LEU A 133 17.27 0.56 16.21
N VAL A 134 17.99 0.52 15.10
CA VAL A 134 18.66 1.66 14.49
C VAL A 134 18.50 1.68 12.99
N GLU A 135 18.57 2.89 12.46
CA GLU A 135 18.66 3.16 11.03
C GLU A 135 20.07 3.68 10.72
N VAL A 136 20.70 3.13 9.70
CA VAL A 136 22.07 3.47 9.29
C VAL A 136 22.17 3.48 7.77
N LYS A 137 23.04 4.34 7.25
CA LYS A 137 23.27 4.48 5.81
C LYS A 137 24.74 4.69 5.54
N GLY A 138 25.28 3.96 4.56
CA GLY A 138 26.68 4.04 4.23
C GLY A 138 27.02 3.42 2.88
N ASP A 139 28.30 3.49 2.54
CA ASP A 139 28.89 2.82 1.39
C ASP A 139 29.30 1.39 1.78
N VAL A 140 29.08 0.45 0.87
CA VAL A 140 29.45 -0.96 1.04
C VAL A 140 30.96 -1.12 0.89
N GLU A 141 31.61 -1.62 1.92
CA GLU A 141 33.02 -1.97 1.91
C GLU A 141 33.20 -3.48 2.07
N PRO A 142 33.75 -4.17 1.05
CA PRO A 142 33.89 -5.62 1.10
C PRO A 142 34.93 -6.05 2.15
N ILE A 143 34.64 -7.15 2.85
CA ILE A 143 35.64 -7.89 3.63
C ILE A 143 36.33 -8.90 2.73
N ASN A 144 35.50 -9.68 2.03
CA ASN A 144 35.90 -10.56 0.95
C ASN A 144 34.98 -10.28 -0.24
N GLU A 145 35.51 -10.43 -1.44
CA GLU A 145 34.75 -10.25 -2.67
C GLU A 145 34.21 -11.58 -3.20
N LEU A 146 32.99 -11.54 -3.69
CA LEU A 146 32.38 -12.57 -4.52
C LEU A 146 32.47 -12.15 -5.97
N THR A 147 32.37 -13.12 -6.86
CA THR A 147 32.22 -12.87 -8.29
C THR A 147 30.90 -13.44 -8.76
N ASP A 148 30.06 -12.60 -9.36
CA ASP A 148 28.78 -13.05 -9.88
C ASP A 148 29.00 -14.06 -11.03
N PRO A 149 28.23 -15.15 -11.12
CA PRO A 149 28.50 -16.23 -12.07
C PRO A 149 28.01 -15.95 -13.50
N ILE A 150 27.37 -14.82 -13.77
CA ILE A 150 26.81 -14.46 -15.09
C ILE A 150 27.67 -13.39 -15.77
N PHE A 151 27.92 -12.26 -15.10
CA PHE A 151 28.64 -11.11 -15.66
C PHE A 151 30.07 -10.98 -15.15
N ASN A 152 30.47 -11.80 -14.17
CA ASN A 152 31.80 -11.80 -13.58
C ASN A 152 32.17 -10.46 -12.90
N ILE A 153 31.18 -9.82 -12.30
CA ILE A 153 31.26 -8.57 -11.53
C ILE A 153 31.65 -8.90 -10.08
N SER A 154 32.55 -8.09 -9.51
CA SER A 154 32.91 -8.18 -8.09
C SER A 154 31.78 -7.63 -7.22
N CYS A 155 31.36 -8.39 -6.22
CA CYS A 155 30.18 -8.08 -5.41
C CYS A 155 30.30 -8.65 -3.99
N VAL A 156 29.49 -8.17 -3.06
CA VAL A 156 29.33 -8.76 -1.71
C VAL A 156 28.08 -9.64 -1.62
N TYR A 157 27.16 -9.50 -2.57
CA TYR A 157 25.93 -10.28 -2.68
C TYR A 157 25.51 -10.42 -4.13
N TYR A 158 24.99 -11.59 -4.49
CA TYR A 158 24.20 -11.76 -5.70
C TYR A 158 23.03 -12.72 -5.49
N ASN A 159 21.93 -12.47 -6.20
CA ASN A 159 20.79 -13.36 -6.28
C ASN A 159 20.25 -13.43 -7.70
N ILE A 160 20.18 -14.66 -8.21
CA ILE A 160 19.76 -14.99 -9.56
C ILE A 160 18.50 -15.84 -9.44
N VAL A 161 17.39 -15.32 -9.95
CA VAL A 161 16.09 -16.01 -9.94
C VAL A 161 15.58 -16.15 -11.36
N ILE A 162 15.43 -17.39 -11.81
CA ILE A 162 14.86 -17.71 -13.12
C ILE A 162 13.48 -18.31 -12.89
N LYS A 163 12.46 -17.67 -13.46
CA LYS A 163 11.06 -18.09 -13.35
C LYS A 163 10.53 -18.48 -14.73
N GLU A 164 9.68 -19.49 -14.76
CA GLU A 164 8.98 -19.92 -15.97
C GLU A 164 7.48 -19.67 -15.82
N TYR A 165 6.87 -19.16 -16.88
CA TYR A 165 5.42 -19.00 -16.95
C TYR A 165 4.75 -20.37 -17.14
N LYS A 166 4.05 -20.84 -16.10
CA LYS A 166 3.26 -22.08 -16.15
C LYS A 166 1.77 -21.75 -16.20
N ARG A 167 1.07 -22.31 -17.19
CA ARG A 167 -0.39 -22.22 -17.31
C ARG A 167 -1.04 -23.45 -16.67
N ARG A 168 -2.03 -23.25 -15.82
CA ARG A 168 -2.89 -24.29 -15.24
C ARG A 168 -4.35 -23.88 -15.43
N GLY A 169 -4.99 -24.42 -16.47
CA GLY A 169 -6.36 -24.06 -16.86
C GLY A 169 -6.49 -22.60 -17.32
N LYS A 170 -7.39 -21.84 -16.69
CA LYS A 170 -7.59 -20.40 -16.92
C LYS A 170 -6.62 -19.51 -16.12
N LYS A 171 -5.82 -20.08 -15.23
CA LYS A 171 -4.83 -19.34 -14.43
C LYS A 171 -3.44 -19.56 -14.95
N SER A 172 -2.61 -18.55 -14.81
CA SER A 172 -1.19 -18.60 -15.14
C SER A 172 -0.38 -17.97 -14.03
N ARG A 173 0.80 -18.53 -13.77
CA ARG A 173 1.72 -18.05 -12.73
C ARG A 173 3.17 -18.20 -13.17
N LEU A 174 4.01 -17.27 -12.76
CA LEU A 174 5.46 -17.42 -12.81
C LEU A 174 5.88 -18.34 -11.66
N VAL A 175 6.63 -19.40 -11.98
CA VAL A 175 7.12 -20.38 -11.02
C VAL A 175 8.65 -20.37 -11.06
N PRO A 176 9.36 -20.24 -9.92
CA PRO A 176 10.81 -20.35 -9.91
C PRO A 176 11.22 -21.75 -10.38
N ILE A 177 12.11 -21.81 -11.37
CA ILE A 177 12.69 -23.05 -11.88
C ILE A 177 14.17 -23.19 -11.53
N HIS A 178 14.83 -22.07 -11.22
CA HIS A 178 16.20 -22.02 -10.74
C HIS A 178 16.37 -20.80 -9.84
N SER A 179 17.11 -20.97 -8.75
CA SER A 179 17.50 -19.90 -7.84
C SER A 179 18.92 -20.16 -7.38
N LYS A 180 19.80 -19.17 -7.51
CA LYS A 180 21.15 -19.22 -6.97
C LYS A 180 21.42 -17.91 -6.24
N GLU A 181 21.85 -18.03 -5.00
CA GLU A 181 22.13 -16.90 -4.12
C GLU A 181 23.45 -17.15 -3.41
N LYS A 182 24.19 -16.07 -3.16
CA LYS A 182 25.37 -16.09 -2.30
C LYS A 182 25.55 -14.70 -1.69
N SER A 183 25.89 -14.66 -0.41
CA SER A 183 26.23 -13.47 0.35
C SER A 183 27.60 -13.63 0.98
N GLN A 184 28.23 -12.50 1.27
CA GLN A 184 29.44 -12.39 2.06
C GLN A 184 29.25 -11.24 3.06
N SER A 185 29.84 -11.37 4.25
CA SER A 185 29.83 -10.28 5.22
C SER A 185 30.58 -9.07 4.68
N PHE A 186 30.12 -7.88 5.02
CA PHE A 186 30.74 -6.63 4.59
C PHE A 186 30.63 -5.56 5.68
N TYR A 187 31.39 -4.47 5.52
CA TYR A 187 31.23 -3.29 6.34
C TYR A 187 30.34 -2.28 5.64
N LEU A 188 29.48 -1.62 6.41
CA LEU A 188 28.76 -0.44 5.94
C LEU A 188 29.41 0.77 6.59
N SER A 189 29.96 1.67 5.77
CA SER A 189 30.77 2.80 6.26
C SER A 189 30.13 4.14 5.95
N ASP A 190 30.24 5.08 6.89
CA ASP A 190 29.98 6.49 6.66
C ASP A 190 31.23 7.33 6.95
N ASP A 191 31.07 8.65 6.99
CA ASP A 191 32.12 9.61 7.35
C ASP A 191 32.64 9.49 8.79
N THR A 192 31.96 8.72 9.65
CA THR A 192 32.25 8.61 11.08
C THR A 192 32.84 7.27 11.51
N GLY A 193 32.59 6.20 10.75
CA GLY A 193 33.12 4.87 11.00
C GLY A 193 32.37 3.80 10.22
N SER A 194 32.50 2.55 10.66
CA SER A 194 31.84 1.41 10.02
C SER A 194 31.05 0.57 11.02
N ILE A 195 30.08 -0.16 10.49
CA ILE A 195 29.39 -1.26 11.18
C ILE A 195 29.56 -2.55 10.38
N PHE A 196 29.48 -3.68 11.07
CA PHE A 196 29.58 -5.00 10.46
C PHE A 196 28.19 -5.53 10.08
N ILE A 197 28.06 -5.99 8.83
CA ILE A 197 26.86 -6.67 8.32
C ILE A 197 27.22 -8.16 8.12
N PRO A 198 26.76 -9.05 9.02
CA PRO A 198 26.94 -10.49 8.86
C PRO A 198 26.25 -11.04 7.61
N SER A 199 26.90 -12.01 6.97
CA SER A 199 26.42 -12.63 5.72
C SER A 199 25.08 -13.33 5.87
N GLU A 200 24.77 -13.81 7.08
CA GLU A 200 23.59 -14.62 7.42
C GLU A 200 22.30 -13.79 7.38
N LEU A 201 22.40 -12.47 7.63
CA LEU A 201 21.26 -11.56 7.60
C LEU A 201 20.69 -11.38 6.19
N ILE A 202 21.51 -11.58 5.16
CA ILE A 202 21.13 -11.24 3.77
C ILE A 202 20.24 -12.33 3.13
N PRO A 203 20.57 -13.65 3.22
CA PRO A 203 19.74 -14.73 2.70
C PRO A 203 18.55 -15.10 3.59
N ASP A 204 18.70 -15.04 4.92
CA ASP A 204 17.68 -15.55 5.86
C ASP A 204 16.35 -14.77 5.80
N LEU A 205 16.39 -13.52 5.31
CA LEU A 205 15.16 -12.77 5.05
C LEU A 205 14.21 -13.56 4.14
N LYS A 206 14.69 -14.18 3.06
CA LYS A 206 13.83 -14.83 2.07
C LYS A 206 13.19 -16.13 2.58
N SER A 207 13.89 -16.87 3.44
CA SER A 207 13.44 -18.12 4.06
C SER A 207 12.25 -17.89 5.00
N ARG A 208 12.34 -16.87 5.87
CA ARG A 208 11.27 -16.46 6.80
C ARG A 208 10.07 -15.79 6.12
N ILE A 209 10.26 -15.20 4.93
CA ILE A 209 9.23 -14.44 4.19
C ILE A 209 8.12 -15.33 3.59
N SER A 210 8.30 -16.65 3.47
CA SER A 210 7.27 -17.53 2.89
C SER A 210 5.95 -17.54 3.69
N GLU A 211 5.94 -17.13 4.96
CA GLU A 211 4.76 -17.21 5.83
C GLU A 211 4.15 -15.87 6.25
N MET A 212 4.89 -14.76 6.24
CA MET A 212 4.40 -13.49 6.82
C MET A 212 4.47 -12.31 5.85
N LEU A 213 3.33 -12.07 5.23
CA LEU A 213 2.98 -10.87 4.48
C LEU A 213 3.58 -9.57 5.06
N PHE A 214 4.52 -8.96 4.32
CA PHE A 214 4.77 -7.50 4.28
C PHE A 214 5.52 -6.77 5.42
N ASN A 215 6.46 -7.36 6.17
CA ASN A 215 7.19 -6.58 7.20
C ASN A 215 8.74 -6.55 7.11
N ASN A 216 9.41 -7.55 6.50
CA ASN A 216 10.86 -7.54 6.30
C ASN A 216 11.20 -7.69 4.82
N THR A 217 11.75 -6.64 4.21
CA THR A 217 11.96 -6.61 2.77
C THR A 217 13.38 -6.19 2.44
N VAL A 218 14.17 -7.11 1.88
CA VAL A 218 15.28 -6.74 0.99
C VAL A 218 14.65 -6.00 -0.20
N LYS A 219 14.82 -4.68 -0.25
CA LYS A 219 14.34 -3.81 -1.34
C LYS A 219 15.54 -3.29 -2.10
N ILE A 220 16.23 -4.18 -2.78
CA ILE A 220 17.35 -3.83 -3.64
C ILE A 220 16.82 -3.79 -5.07
N LYS A 221 17.18 -2.77 -5.82
CA LYS A 221 16.89 -2.68 -7.26
C LYS A 221 17.35 -3.94 -7.98
N ILE A 222 16.56 -4.33 -8.98
CA ILE A 222 16.93 -5.39 -9.90
C ILE A 222 17.86 -4.77 -10.94
N ASP A 223 19.13 -5.16 -10.93
CA ASP A 223 20.15 -4.68 -11.86
C ASP A 223 19.86 -5.15 -13.28
N TYR A 224 19.43 -6.40 -13.40
CA TYR A 224 19.13 -6.98 -14.70
C TYR A 224 17.82 -7.77 -14.72
N HIS A 225 16.95 -7.40 -15.66
CA HIS A 225 15.67 -8.05 -15.88
C HIS A 225 15.51 -8.46 -17.36
N PHE A 226 15.29 -9.75 -17.61
CA PHE A 226 15.10 -10.28 -18.96
C PHE A 226 13.83 -11.12 -19.04
N GLY A 227 13.09 -11.05 -20.17
CA GLY A 227 12.06 -12.03 -20.51
C GLY A 227 10.59 -11.60 -20.43
N GLU A 228 10.30 -10.30 -20.41
CA GLU A 228 8.93 -9.78 -20.25
C GLU A 228 8.09 -9.67 -21.53
N THR A 229 8.66 -9.87 -22.72
CA THR A 229 7.94 -9.63 -23.98
C THR A 229 7.14 -10.84 -24.43
N ILE A 230 5.81 -10.75 -24.30
CA ILE A 230 4.82 -11.71 -24.82
C ILE A 230 4.92 -11.84 -26.36
N VAL A 231 5.39 -10.79 -27.04
CA VAL A 231 5.29 -10.63 -28.50
C VAL A 231 6.57 -11.00 -29.25
N PHE A 232 7.75 -10.84 -28.64
CA PHE A 232 9.03 -11.10 -29.31
C PHE A 232 10.01 -11.84 -28.39
N LYS A 233 10.68 -12.87 -28.91
CA LYS A 233 11.83 -13.51 -28.24
C LYS A 233 13.01 -12.54 -28.36
N LYS A 234 13.12 -11.56 -27.46
CA LYS A 234 14.34 -10.76 -27.35
C LYS A 234 15.49 -11.74 -27.09
N LYS A 235 16.54 -11.70 -27.93
CA LYS A 235 17.68 -12.60 -27.78
C LYS A 235 18.28 -12.35 -26.39
N LEU A 236 18.38 -13.40 -25.57
CA LEU A 236 19.06 -13.31 -24.28
C LEU A 236 20.52 -12.91 -24.53
N PRO A 237 21.14 -12.07 -23.67
CA PRO A 237 22.58 -11.84 -23.72
C PRO A 237 23.36 -13.16 -23.67
N ASP A 238 24.52 -13.20 -24.35
CA ASP A 238 25.32 -14.43 -24.47
C ASP A 238 25.82 -14.94 -23.11
N SER A 239 26.11 -14.04 -22.16
CA SER A 239 26.46 -14.40 -20.77
C SER A 239 25.37 -15.24 -20.09
N ILE A 240 24.11 -14.85 -20.27
CA ILE A 240 22.96 -15.55 -19.68
C ILE A 240 22.70 -16.87 -20.40
N GLN A 241 22.88 -16.92 -21.72
CA GLN A 241 22.77 -18.17 -22.47
C GLN A 241 23.81 -19.19 -21.99
N LYS A 242 25.08 -18.77 -21.85
CA LYS A 242 26.15 -19.61 -21.28
C LYS A 242 25.82 -20.09 -19.87
N TYR A 243 25.26 -19.23 -19.02
CA TYR A 243 24.82 -19.61 -17.68
C TYR A 243 23.69 -20.64 -17.71
N PHE A 244 22.72 -20.48 -18.61
CA PHE A 244 21.60 -21.41 -18.78
C PHE A 244 22.11 -22.79 -19.22
N GLU A 245 23.00 -22.84 -20.21
CA GLU A 245 23.64 -24.08 -20.68
C GLU A 245 24.42 -24.77 -19.56
N LYS A 246 25.28 -24.03 -18.85
CA LYS A 246 26.08 -24.55 -17.72
C LYS A 246 25.22 -25.15 -16.61
N ASN A 247 24.02 -24.63 -16.38
CA ASN A 247 23.10 -25.09 -15.32
C ASN A 247 21.97 -25.99 -15.86
N ASN A 248 22.06 -26.49 -17.10
CA ASN A 248 21.05 -27.36 -17.74
C ASN A 248 19.64 -26.73 -17.81
N ILE A 249 19.55 -25.40 -17.93
CA ILE A 249 18.30 -24.65 -18.00
C ILE A 249 17.91 -24.45 -19.46
N LYS A 250 16.77 -25.01 -19.87
CA LYS A 250 16.24 -24.82 -21.23
C LYS A 250 15.76 -23.38 -21.43
N ASN A 251 16.28 -22.68 -22.44
CA ASN A 251 15.84 -21.34 -22.83
C ASN A 251 14.48 -21.37 -23.56
N LYS A 252 13.41 -21.01 -22.84
CA LYS A 252 12.02 -20.98 -23.34
C LYS A 252 11.52 -19.55 -23.53
N ARG A 253 10.57 -19.36 -24.46
CA ARG A 253 9.98 -18.04 -24.78
C ARG A 253 9.30 -17.32 -23.60
N ARG A 254 8.90 -18.02 -22.54
CA ARG A 254 8.16 -17.47 -21.40
C ARG A 254 8.90 -17.70 -20.08
N GLN A 255 10.16 -17.32 -20.06
CA GLN A 255 10.99 -17.31 -18.87
C GLN A 255 11.45 -15.90 -18.57
N THR A 256 11.51 -15.57 -17.28
CA THR A 256 12.10 -14.32 -16.80
C THR A 256 13.37 -14.65 -16.02
N CYS A 257 14.43 -13.87 -16.23
CA CYS A 257 15.64 -13.92 -15.43
C CYS A 257 15.78 -12.59 -14.69
N GLN A 258 15.90 -12.66 -13.37
CA GLN A 258 16.10 -11.51 -12.49
C GLN A 258 17.43 -11.69 -11.78
N ILE A 259 18.27 -10.67 -11.84
CA ILE A 259 19.60 -10.65 -11.22
C ILE A 259 19.68 -9.39 -10.37
N THR A 260 20.05 -9.58 -9.11
CA THR A 260 20.28 -8.52 -8.12
C THR A 260 21.70 -8.68 -7.59
N ILE A 261 22.46 -7.59 -7.56
CA ILE A 261 23.87 -7.54 -7.15
C ILE A 261 24.03 -6.39 -6.14
N ILE A 262 24.93 -6.56 -5.16
CA ILE A 262 25.44 -5.45 -4.35
C ILE A 262 26.93 -5.36 -4.62
N GLU A 263 27.38 -4.25 -5.19
CA GLU A 263 28.76 -3.97 -5.56
C GLU A 263 29.48 -3.21 -4.42
N PRO A 264 30.81 -3.35 -4.31
CA PRO A 264 31.62 -2.45 -3.49
C PRO A 264 31.37 -0.98 -3.85
N GLY A 265 31.14 -0.14 -2.84
CA GLY A 265 30.83 1.28 -3.00
C GLY A 265 29.35 1.62 -3.20
N ASP A 266 28.47 0.60 -3.28
CA ASP A 266 27.02 0.86 -3.30
C ASP A 266 26.56 1.53 -2.01
N LYS A 267 25.64 2.49 -2.15
CA LYS A 267 25.03 3.17 -1.02
C LYS A 267 23.82 2.40 -0.53
N LEU A 268 23.94 1.81 0.64
CA LEU A 268 22.85 1.05 1.24
C LEU A 268 22.28 1.74 2.47
N TYR A 269 20.97 1.67 2.56
CA TYR A 269 20.16 1.92 3.74
C TYR A 269 19.93 0.59 4.46
N VAL A 270 20.20 0.55 5.76
CA VAL A 270 19.91 -0.61 6.60
C VAL A 270 19.11 -0.15 7.82
N LEU A 271 18.00 -0.82 8.08
CA LEU A 271 17.22 -0.70 9.31
C LEU A 271 17.21 -2.05 10.00
N GLY A 272 17.60 -2.11 11.26
CA GLY A 272 17.65 -3.36 12.01
C GLY A 272 18.14 -3.16 13.44
N ASN A 273 18.32 -4.26 14.16
CA ASN A 273 18.85 -4.21 15.50
C ASN A 273 20.38 -4.17 15.45
N ALA A 274 21.02 -3.21 16.11
CA ALA A 274 22.45 -3.19 16.33
C ALA A 274 22.80 -3.83 17.69
N ARG A 275 23.87 -4.61 17.69
CA ARG A 275 24.47 -5.24 18.88
C ARG A 275 25.97 -5.04 18.91
N SER A 276 26.56 -5.26 20.07
CA SER A 276 28.02 -5.35 20.19
C SER A 276 28.55 -6.54 19.40
N LEU A 277 29.79 -6.41 18.92
CA LEU A 277 30.51 -7.51 18.27
C LEU A 277 30.70 -8.67 19.26
N ILE A 278 30.40 -9.89 18.80
CA ILE A 278 30.62 -11.12 19.58
C ILE A 278 32.08 -11.58 19.47
N GLU A 279 32.48 -12.55 20.28
CA GLU A 279 33.87 -13.05 20.30
C GLU A 279 34.34 -13.55 18.93
N SER A 280 33.49 -14.26 18.19
CA SER A 280 33.80 -14.73 16.83
C SER A 280 33.97 -13.62 15.79
N GLU A 281 33.54 -12.39 16.11
CA GLU A 281 33.66 -11.20 15.26
C GLU A 281 34.77 -10.26 15.78
N SER A 282 35.63 -10.73 16.71
CA SER A 282 36.65 -9.89 17.34
C SER A 282 37.66 -9.30 16.35
N GLU A 283 37.90 -9.97 15.22
CA GLU A 283 38.76 -9.46 14.15
C GLU A 283 38.22 -8.14 13.53
N HIS A 284 36.91 -7.92 13.61
CA HIS A 284 36.25 -6.73 13.07
C HIS A 284 36.29 -5.53 14.02
N LYS A 285 36.70 -5.69 15.29
CA LYS A 285 36.72 -4.62 16.30
C LYS A 285 37.58 -3.42 15.94
N MET A 286 38.59 -3.60 15.09
CA MET A 286 39.44 -2.49 14.64
C MET A 286 38.72 -1.53 13.68
N LYS A 287 37.67 -1.99 13.00
CA LYS A 287 37.00 -1.25 11.92
C LYS A 287 35.51 -1.00 12.20
N ALA A 288 34.82 -1.98 12.76
CA ALA A 288 33.41 -1.89 13.07
C ALA A 288 33.16 -1.54 14.54
N THR A 289 32.24 -0.61 14.78
CA THR A 289 31.81 -0.23 16.14
C THR A 289 30.74 -1.17 16.70
N ALA A 290 29.94 -1.76 15.81
CA ALA A 290 28.83 -2.64 16.13
C ALA A 290 28.59 -3.64 14.99
N ALA A 291 27.76 -4.65 15.25
CA ALA A 291 27.21 -5.54 14.23
C ALA A 291 25.69 -5.40 14.16
N MET A 292 25.13 -5.57 12.96
CA MET A 292 23.68 -5.72 12.80
C MET A 292 23.23 -7.14 13.15
N ASP A 293 21.97 -7.28 13.53
CA ASP A 293 21.36 -8.54 13.92
C ASP A 293 19.85 -8.59 13.62
N LEU A 294 19.33 -9.81 13.53
CA LEU A 294 17.90 -10.13 13.50
C LEU A 294 17.43 -10.36 14.95
N SER A 295 16.94 -9.31 15.61
CA SER A 295 16.24 -9.48 16.91
C SER A 295 14.87 -10.14 16.74
N ASP A 296 14.24 -10.56 17.85
CA ASP A 296 12.83 -11.01 17.91
C ASP A 296 11.84 -9.98 17.34
N ASP A 297 12.23 -8.71 17.33
CA ASP A 297 11.56 -7.69 16.56
C ASP A 297 11.86 -7.93 15.07
N ASP A 298 10.93 -8.58 14.36
CA ASP A 298 10.96 -8.90 12.92
C ASP A 298 11.06 -7.63 12.04
N ARG A 299 12.08 -6.79 12.22
CA ARG A 299 12.26 -5.51 11.55
C ARG A 299 13.69 -5.38 11.06
N PHE A 300 14.00 -6.07 9.96
CA PHE A 300 15.25 -5.92 9.22
C PHE A 300 14.95 -5.55 7.78
N VAL A 301 15.55 -4.47 7.30
CA VAL A 301 15.41 -3.95 5.93
C VAL A 301 16.80 -3.56 5.43
N ILE A 302 17.12 -3.99 4.22
CA ILE A 302 18.26 -3.52 3.46
C ILE A 302 17.74 -3.02 2.11
N SER A 303 18.16 -1.83 1.69
CA SER A 303 17.67 -1.19 0.47
C SER A 303 18.71 -0.26 -0.14
N ASP A 304 18.71 -0.16 -1.46
CA ASP A 304 19.41 0.88 -2.22
C ASP A 304 18.62 2.19 -2.29
N LYS A 305 17.36 2.18 -1.84
CA LYS A 305 16.49 3.36 -1.77
C LYS A 305 16.74 4.14 -0.49
N SER A 306 16.54 5.45 -0.57
CA SER A 306 16.48 6.32 0.60
C SER A 306 15.24 6.08 1.46
N GLU A 307 15.29 6.46 2.74
CA GLU A 307 14.12 6.48 3.64
C GLU A 307 12.93 7.21 3.01
N LYS A 308 13.19 8.34 2.35
CA LYS A 308 12.17 9.12 1.64
C LYS A 308 11.52 8.33 0.51
N GLU A 309 12.30 7.63 -0.32
CA GLU A 309 11.77 6.81 -1.41
C GLU A 309 11.03 5.58 -0.90
N LEU A 310 11.52 4.95 0.16
CA LEU A 310 10.84 3.83 0.84
C LEU A 310 9.51 4.28 1.44
N THR A 311 9.51 5.46 2.04
CA THR A 311 8.33 6.13 2.56
C THR A 311 7.38 6.46 1.42
N GLU A 312 7.80 7.14 0.36
CA GLU A 312 6.95 7.47 -0.78
C GLU A 312 6.38 6.22 -1.45
N GLU A 313 7.15 5.14 -1.57
CA GLU A 313 6.66 3.86 -2.09
C GLU A 313 5.63 3.21 -1.15
N ALA A 314 5.87 3.22 0.16
CA ALA A 314 4.92 2.73 1.16
C ALA A 314 3.66 3.60 1.22
N LEU A 315 3.80 4.90 0.99
CA LEU A 315 2.76 5.92 0.98
C LEU A 315 2.23 6.21 -0.42
N ASN A 316 2.60 5.46 -1.46
CA ASN A 316 2.10 5.58 -2.84
C ASN A 316 0.67 5.04 -2.90
N PHE A 317 -0.17 5.73 -2.14
CA PHE A 317 -1.55 5.44 -1.86
C PHE A 317 -2.38 6.25 -2.84
N SER A 318 -3.00 5.57 -3.78
CA SER A 318 -4.01 6.16 -4.64
C SER A 318 -5.31 6.34 -3.84
N TRP A 319 -5.34 7.33 -2.94
CA TRP A 319 -6.53 7.74 -2.17
C TRP A 319 -7.73 8.08 -3.08
N PHE A 320 -7.42 8.45 -4.32
CA PHE A 320 -8.39 8.73 -5.36
C PHE A 320 -9.35 7.55 -5.62
N LYS A 321 -8.86 6.31 -5.66
CA LYS A 321 -9.70 5.14 -5.98
C LYS A 321 -10.78 4.85 -4.93
N PRO A 322 -10.48 4.75 -3.62
CA PRO A 322 -11.51 4.58 -2.61
C PRO A 322 -12.41 5.84 -2.50
N ALA A 323 -11.86 7.04 -2.62
CA ALA A 323 -12.65 8.27 -2.62
C ALA A 323 -13.67 8.30 -3.77
N LEU A 324 -13.24 7.91 -4.97
CA LEU A 324 -14.11 7.81 -6.16
C LEU A 324 -15.21 6.76 -5.96
N ALA A 325 -14.90 5.60 -5.39
CA ALA A 325 -15.90 4.57 -5.10
C ALA A 325 -16.97 5.08 -4.10
N ILE A 326 -16.55 5.80 -3.05
CA ILE A 326 -17.48 6.42 -2.10
C ILE A 326 -18.34 7.48 -2.79
N LEU A 327 -17.74 8.31 -3.64
CA LEU A 327 -18.44 9.37 -4.37
C LEU A 327 -19.47 8.80 -5.37
N ILE A 328 -19.13 7.71 -6.06
CA ILE A 328 -20.07 6.96 -6.92
C ILE A 328 -21.22 6.39 -6.08
N GLY A 329 -20.92 5.77 -4.93
CA GLY A 329 -21.93 5.26 -4.02
C GLY A 329 -22.90 6.35 -3.54
N LEU A 330 -22.38 7.51 -3.15
CA LEU A 330 -23.17 8.70 -2.77
C LEU A 330 -24.03 9.20 -3.93
N MET A 331 -23.44 9.33 -5.12
CA MET A 331 -24.16 9.78 -6.31
C MET A 331 -25.34 8.87 -6.63
N ILE A 332 -25.15 7.55 -6.60
CA ILE A 332 -26.22 6.57 -6.84
C ILE A 332 -27.30 6.65 -5.75
N LEU A 333 -26.91 6.91 -4.49
CA LEU A 333 -27.86 7.01 -3.37
C LEU A 333 -28.81 8.21 -3.53
N PHE A 334 -28.27 9.36 -3.94
CA PHE A 334 -29.01 10.62 -4.00
C PHE A 334 -29.65 10.92 -5.35
N THR A 335 -29.29 10.19 -6.40
CA THR A 335 -29.84 10.41 -7.74
C THR A 335 -31.18 9.65 -7.90
N PRO A 336 -32.24 10.32 -8.38
CA PRO A 336 -33.50 9.67 -8.71
C PRO A 336 -33.32 8.56 -9.76
N ALA A 337 -34.11 7.49 -9.65
CA ALA A 337 -33.98 6.31 -10.50
C ALA A 337 -34.12 6.59 -12.01
N ASN A 338 -34.98 7.55 -12.39
CA ASN A 338 -35.19 7.95 -13.78
C ASN A 338 -33.95 8.60 -14.41
N GLU A 339 -33.25 9.46 -13.67
CA GLU A 339 -32.00 10.08 -14.12
C GLU A 339 -30.86 9.05 -14.23
N ILE A 340 -30.79 8.09 -13.29
CA ILE A 340 -29.82 6.99 -13.35
C ILE A 340 -30.05 6.13 -14.60
N ASN A 341 -31.30 5.78 -14.90
CA ASN A 341 -31.63 5.01 -16.10
C ASN A 341 -31.22 5.72 -17.40
N LYS A 342 -31.51 7.02 -17.49
CA LYS A 342 -31.11 7.85 -18.63
C LYS A 342 -29.58 7.90 -18.81
N LEU A 343 -28.84 7.92 -17.69
CA LEU A 343 -27.38 7.85 -17.71
C LEU A 343 -26.86 6.49 -18.20
N ILE A 344 -27.45 5.39 -17.71
CA ILE A 344 -27.09 4.01 -18.12
C ILE A 344 -27.32 3.83 -19.62
N GLU A 345 -28.45 4.30 -20.15
CA GLU A 345 -28.78 4.23 -21.57
C GLU A 345 -27.78 5.03 -22.44
N LYS A 346 -27.41 6.23 -21.99
CA LYS A 346 -26.39 7.07 -22.64
C LYS A 346 -24.99 6.45 -22.60
N ILE A 347 -24.63 5.75 -21.51
CA ILE A 347 -23.35 5.04 -21.42
C ILE A 347 -23.37 3.81 -22.32
N GLY A 348 -24.46 3.03 -22.32
CA GLY A 348 -24.62 1.86 -23.17
C GLY A 348 -24.46 2.18 -24.65
N THR A 349 -25.09 3.26 -25.12
CA THR A 349 -24.94 3.73 -26.51
C THR A 349 -23.50 4.13 -26.86
N ILE A 350 -22.77 4.80 -25.95
CA ILE A 350 -21.36 5.16 -26.15
C ILE A 350 -20.48 3.90 -26.22
N VAL A 351 -20.69 2.93 -25.33
CA VAL A 351 -19.90 1.68 -25.29
C VAL A 351 -20.13 0.86 -26.56
N ILE A 352 -21.38 0.74 -27.00
CA ILE A 352 -21.75 0.03 -28.23
C ILE A 352 -21.13 0.72 -29.46
N ASN A 353 -21.22 2.05 -29.54
CA ASN A 353 -20.62 2.81 -30.64
C ASN A 353 -19.09 2.64 -30.69
N ASN A 354 -18.41 2.68 -29.54
CA ASN A 354 -16.97 2.46 -29.47
C ASN A 354 -16.58 1.02 -29.83
N ALA A 355 -17.34 0.01 -29.39
CA ALA A 355 -17.12 -1.39 -29.77
C ALA A 355 -17.26 -1.58 -31.28
N SER A 356 -18.29 -0.99 -31.90
CA SER A 356 -18.50 -1.06 -33.36
C SER A 356 -17.41 -0.34 -34.17
N ASN A 357 -16.84 0.75 -33.63
CA ASN A 357 -15.72 1.46 -34.27
C ASN A 357 -14.41 0.68 -34.17
N ILE A 358 -14.17 -0.03 -33.06
CA ILE A 358 -13.01 -0.91 -32.93
C ILE A 358 -13.12 -2.09 -33.91
N GLU A 359 -14.31 -2.68 -34.06
CA GLU A 359 -14.54 -3.78 -35.00
C GLU A 359 -14.35 -3.36 -36.47
N LYS A 360 -14.78 -2.15 -36.84
CA LYS A 360 -14.53 -1.56 -38.17
C LYS A 360 -13.04 -1.28 -38.43
N HIS A 361 -12.28 -0.92 -37.41
CA HIS A 361 -10.84 -0.63 -37.54
C HIS A 361 -9.97 -1.88 -37.65
N PHE A 362 -10.50 -3.06 -37.30
CA PHE A 362 -9.84 -4.36 -37.44
C PHE A 362 -10.18 -5.09 -38.75
N LEU A 363 -11.19 -4.62 -39.49
CA LEU A 363 -11.66 -5.19 -40.77
C LEU A 363 -11.24 -4.37 -42.00
N GLN A 364 -10.49 -3.27 -41.80
CA GLN A 364 -9.69 -2.59 -42.82
C GLN A 364 -8.23 -2.93 -42.60
#